data_AF-A0AAU6R1Q9-F1
#
_entry.id   AF-A0AAU6R1Q9-F1
#
_cell.length_a   1.000
_cell.length_b   1.000
_cell.length_c   1.000
_cell.angle_alpha   90.00
_cell.angle_beta   90.00
_cell.angle_gamma   90.00
#
_symmetry.space_group_name_H-M   'P 1'
#
loop_
_entity.id
_entity.type
_entity.pdbx_description
1 polymer ?
#
loop_
_entity_poly.entity_id
_entity_poly.type
_entity_poly.pdbx_seq_one_letter_code
_entity_poly.pdbx_strand_id
1 'polypeptide(L)'
;MANKLKGLALFRLGSMEIDGCVVLTARVQKGSAQFVWLADATDPDVWSGLDNMRKTGQAGFAFINDEDTWFMQYKIEHPGTAIDRHRRQLGRKDADFLRVAGSLIAHGTIQEMVSSIIPGLTVEHSQINILGTRRVRAAAEALGGMLVRKSSDVATFAASLMSAPSTVQ
;
A
#
# COMPACT_ATOMS: atom_id res chain seq x y z
N MET A 1 2.47 6.52 -19.98
CA MET A 1 2.86 6.57 -18.55
C MET A 1 4.32 7.02 -18.34
N ALA A 2 5.26 6.63 -19.21
CA ALA A 2 6.71 6.80 -19.00
C ALA A 2 7.22 8.23 -18.69
N ASN A 3 6.64 9.30 -19.27
CA ASN A 3 7.14 10.66 -19.01
C ASN A 3 6.76 11.20 -17.62
N LYS A 4 5.67 10.70 -17.01
CA LYS A 4 5.17 11.14 -15.68
C LYS A 4 5.97 10.59 -14.51
N LEU A 5 6.70 9.49 -14.74
CA LEU A 5 7.51 8.78 -13.74
C LEU A 5 8.99 9.22 -13.75
N LYS A 6 9.36 10.22 -14.55
CA LYS A 6 10.73 10.78 -14.53
C LYS A 6 10.92 11.68 -13.31
N GLY A 7 12.14 11.69 -12.77
CA GLY A 7 12.53 12.58 -11.67
C GLY A 7 12.52 11.95 -10.28
N LEU A 8 12.43 12.81 -9.27
CA LEU A 8 12.52 12.48 -7.86
C LEU A 8 11.45 11.48 -7.45
N ALA A 9 11.81 10.61 -6.50
CA ALA A 9 10.88 9.71 -5.84
C ALA A 9 10.87 10.02 -4.35
N LEU A 10 9.71 9.95 -3.72
CA LEU A 10 9.57 10.04 -2.28
C LEU A 10 8.57 8.98 -1.78
N PHE A 11 8.87 8.38 -0.64
CA PHE A 11 7.97 7.50 0.09
C PHE A 11 7.65 8.08 1.46
N ARG A 12 6.37 8.07 1.85
CA ARG A 12 5.94 8.46 3.19
C ARG A 12 4.90 7.49 3.76
N LEU A 13 5.00 7.28 5.05
CA LEU A 13 3.98 6.63 5.86
C LEU A 13 3.20 7.66 6.67
N GLY A 14 1.94 7.38 6.93
CA GLY A 14 1.06 8.20 7.75
C GLY A 14 -0.12 7.42 8.29
N SER A 15 -1.01 8.11 8.98
CA SER A 15 -2.21 7.54 9.57
C SER A 15 -3.30 8.60 9.69
N MET A 16 -4.55 8.18 9.59
CA MET A 16 -5.72 8.99 9.94
C MET A 16 -6.68 8.17 10.79
N GLU A 17 -7.50 8.84 11.59
CA GLU A 17 -8.54 8.22 12.39
C GLU A 17 -9.89 8.81 11.97
N ILE A 18 -10.81 7.94 11.56
CA ILE A 18 -12.13 8.32 11.03
C ILE A 18 -13.14 7.37 11.66
N ASP A 19 -14.15 7.91 12.33
CA ASP A 19 -15.18 7.14 13.03
C ASP A 19 -14.62 6.05 13.95
N GLY A 20 -13.50 6.33 14.63
CA GLY A 20 -12.80 5.37 15.50
C GLY A 20 -12.01 4.28 14.76
N CYS A 21 -12.05 4.25 13.43
CA CYS A 21 -11.23 3.39 12.60
C CYS A 21 -9.91 4.08 12.26
N VAL A 22 -8.79 3.44 12.60
CA VAL A 22 -7.46 3.92 12.22
C VAL A 22 -7.10 3.35 10.85
N VAL A 23 -6.90 4.24 9.88
CA VAL A 23 -6.43 3.93 8.53
C VAL A 23 -4.97 4.34 8.40
N LEU A 24 -4.09 3.38 8.14
CA LEU A 24 -2.70 3.67 7.79
C LEU A 24 -2.62 4.08 6.31
N THR A 25 -1.68 4.98 5.99
CA THR A 25 -1.41 5.39 4.62
C THR A 25 0.04 5.13 4.26
N ALA A 26 0.24 4.52 3.11
CA ALA A 26 1.55 4.43 2.45
C ALA A 26 1.46 5.21 1.14
N ARG A 27 2.34 6.20 0.95
CA ARG A 27 2.33 7.10 -0.20
C ARG A 27 3.66 7.06 -0.92
N VAL A 28 3.61 6.76 -2.21
CA VAL A 28 4.75 6.87 -3.12
C VAL A 28 4.44 7.97 -4.12
N GLN A 29 5.36 8.89 -4.31
CA GLN A 29 5.33 9.81 -5.45
C GLN A 29 6.60 9.64 -6.25
N LYS A 30 6.47 9.50 -7.57
CA LYS A 30 7.59 9.55 -8.51
C LYS A 30 7.23 10.48 -9.65
N GLY A 31 7.98 11.57 -9.79
CA GLY A 31 7.63 12.65 -10.70
C GLY A 31 6.23 13.21 -10.38
N SER A 32 5.39 13.37 -11.40
CA SER A 32 4.02 13.88 -11.26
C SER A 32 3.00 12.79 -10.92
N ALA A 33 3.42 11.54 -10.75
CA ALA A 33 2.56 10.42 -10.40
C ALA A 33 2.66 10.07 -8.90
N GLN A 34 1.51 9.85 -8.27
CA GLN A 34 1.40 9.47 -6.86
C GLN A 34 0.46 8.28 -6.66
N PHE A 35 0.89 7.35 -5.82
CA PHE A 35 0.14 6.17 -5.43
C PHE A 35 -0.03 6.16 -3.92
N VAL A 36 -1.25 5.95 -3.47
CA VAL A 36 -1.63 5.91 -2.05
C VAL A 36 -2.25 4.55 -1.78
N TRP A 37 -1.80 3.88 -0.73
CA TRP A 37 -2.41 2.67 -0.21
C TRP A 37 -3.00 2.94 1.17
N LEU A 38 -4.29 2.65 1.32
CA LEU A 38 -5.01 2.62 2.59
C LEU A 38 -4.85 1.23 3.19
N ALA A 39 -4.42 1.13 4.43
CA ALA A 39 -4.18 -0.14 5.10
C ALA A 39 -4.85 -0.18 6.47
N ASP A 40 -5.35 -1.36 6.84
CA ASP A 40 -5.98 -1.62 8.13
C ASP A 40 -4.92 -1.65 9.23
N ALA A 41 -5.04 -0.76 10.23
CA ALA A 41 -4.13 -0.74 11.38
C ALA A 41 -4.29 -1.97 12.30
N THR A 42 -5.38 -2.72 12.17
CA THR A 42 -5.62 -3.96 12.94
C THR A 42 -4.98 -5.19 12.31
N ASP A 43 -4.48 -5.07 11.08
CA ASP A 43 -4.00 -6.20 10.30
C ASP A 43 -2.53 -6.54 10.57
N PRO A 44 -2.23 -7.76 11.07
CA PRO A 44 -0.85 -8.19 11.31
C PRO A 44 0.03 -8.27 10.06
N ASP A 45 -0.54 -8.58 8.89
CA ASP A 45 0.23 -8.68 7.64
C ASP A 45 0.79 -7.29 7.25
N VAL A 46 0.05 -6.20 7.56
CA VAL A 46 0.51 -4.81 7.35
C VAL A 46 1.72 -4.49 8.22
N TRP A 47 1.64 -4.78 9.51
CA TRP A 47 2.73 -4.52 10.44
C TRP A 47 3.97 -5.36 10.16
N SER A 48 3.79 -6.63 9.78
CA SER A 48 4.88 -7.48 9.33
C SER A 48 5.60 -6.90 8.11
N GLY A 49 4.85 -6.39 7.13
CA GLY A 49 5.41 -5.69 5.97
C GLY A 49 6.21 -4.44 6.36
N LEU A 50 5.66 -3.62 7.27
CA LEU A 50 6.33 -2.43 7.80
C LEU A 50 7.63 -2.78 8.54
N ASP A 51 7.62 -3.83 9.34
CA ASP A 51 8.79 -4.32 10.09
C ASP A 51 9.89 -4.82 9.16
N ASN A 52 9.51 -5.53 8.10
CA ASN A 52 10.47 -5.96 7.07
C ASN A 52 11.10 -4.76 6.35
N MET A 53 10.30 -3.77 5.94
CA MET A 53 10.83 -2.56 5.29
C MET A 53 11.80 -1.78 6.20
N ARG A 54 11.51 -1.73 7.50
CA ARG A 54 12.39 -1.10 8.50
C ARG A 54 13.70 -1.84 8.64
N LYS A 55 13.62 -3.17 8.78
CA LYS A 55 14.79 -4.04 8.96
C LYS A 55 15.74 -3.97 7.77
N THR A 56 15.22 -3.88 6.55
CA THR A 56 16.03 -3.81 5.33
C THR A 56 16.42 -2.37 4.95
N GLY A 57 15.75 -1.37 5.52
CA GLY A 57 15.89 0.03 5.09
C GLY A 57 15.39 0.26 3.66
N GLN A 58 14.53 -0.63 3.14
CA GLN A 58 14.11 -0.64 1.75
C GLN A 58 12.61 -0.94 1.62
N ALA A 59 11.97 -0.29 0.65
CA ALA A 59 10.64 -0.64 0.17
C ALA A 59 10.71 -0.99 -1.32
N GLY A 60 9.94 -2.00 -1.74
CA GLY A 60 9.80 -2.39 -3.13
C GLY A 60 8.37 -2.20 -3.60
N PHE A 61 8.19 -1.56 -4.75
CA PHE A 61 6.87 -1.34 -5.36
C PHE A 61 6.88 -1.96 -6.76
N ALA A 62 6.03 -2.96 -6.96
CA ALA A 62 5.80 -3.56 -8.27
C ALA A 62 4.48 -3.03 -8.84
N PHE A 63 4.54 -2.48 -10.04
CA PHE A 63 3.41 -2.07 -10.84
C PHE A 63 3.30 -3.04 -12.00
N ILE A 64 2.27 -3.87 -11.98
CA ILE A 64 2.10 -4.97 -12.91
C ILE A 64 0.89 -4.66 -13.78
N ASN A 65 1.08 -4.76 -15.10
CA ASN A 65 0.00 -4.86 -16.07
C ASN A 65 0.24 -6.13 -16.92
N ASP A 66 -0.65 -6.41 -17.88
CA ASP A 66 -0.60 -7.64 -18.68
C ASP A 66 0.63 -7.74 -19.59
N GLU A 67 1.19 -6.59 -19.98
CA GLU A 67 2.26 -6.48 -20.98
C GLU A 67 3.63 -6.26 -20.33
N ASP A 68 3.66 -5.61 -19.17
CA ASP A 68 4.83 -5.07 -18.52
C ASP A 68 4.76 -5.17 -16.99
N THR A 69 5.92 -5.45 -16.40
CA THR A 69 6.15 -5.30 -14.95
C THR A 69 7.19 -4.23 -14.72
N TRP A 70 6.82 -3.22 -13.94
CA TRP A 70 7.75 -2.17 -13.50
C TRP A 70 8.01 -2.30 -12.01
N PHE A 71 9.28 -2.49 -11.64
CA PHE A 71 9.71 -2.55 -10.25
C PHE A 71 10.47 -1.27 -9.87
N MET A 72 10.09 -0.69 -8.74
CA MET A 72 10.76 0.46 -8.16
C MET A 72 11.21 0.12 -6.73
N GLN A 73 12.52 0.09 -6.54
CA GLN A 73 13.12 0.04 -5.23
C GLN A 73 13.23 1.45 -4.65
N TYR A 74 12.98 1.59 -3.36
CA TYR A 74 13.09 2.84 -2.63
C TYR A 74 13.89 2.63 -1.35
N LYS A 75 14.94 3.45 -1.15
CA LYS A 75 15.74 3.45 0.07
C LYS A 75 15.07 4.32 1.12
N ILE A 76 14.80 3.76 2.29
CA ILE A 76 14.16 4.47 3.39
C ILE A 76 15.27 5.08 4.27
N GLU A 77 15.49 6.37 4.10
CA GLU A 77 16.38 7.14 4.98
C GLU A 77 15.54 7.55 6.19
N HIS A 78 15.72 6.82 7.30
CA HIS A 78 14.98 6.98 8.56
C HIS A 78 13.50 6.56 8.49
N PRO A 79 13.20 5.26 8.70
CA PRO A 79 11.81 4.83 8.81
C PRO A 79 11.16 5.50 10.03
N GLY A 80 10.26 6.46 9.76
CA GLY A 80 9.52 7.13 10.82
C GLY A 80 8.70 6.15 11.67
N THR A 81 8.66 6.40 12.97
CA THR A 81 7.93 5.59 13.97
C THR A 81 6.59 6.22 14.37
N ALA A 82 6.20 7.35 13.75
CA ALA A 82 5.00 8.10 14.14
C ALA A 82 3.71 7.25 14.08
N ILE A 83 3.63 6.30 13.14
CA ILE A 83 2.50 5.39 13.03
C ILE A 83 2.48 4.31 14.12
N ASP A 84 3.59 4.04 14.82
CA ASP A 84 3.70 2.93 15.78
C ASP A 84 2.77 3.07 16.98
N ARG A 85 2.34 4.29 17.31
CA ARG A 85 1.29 4.54 18.32
C ARG A 85 -0.01 3.77 18.02
N HIS A 86 -0.24 3.41 16.75
CA HIS A 86 -1.40 2.67 16.31
C HIS A 86 -1.21 1.14 16.34
N ARG A 87 -0.02 0.63 16.72
CA ARG A 87 0.20 -0.83 16.91
C ARG A 87 -0.77 -1.45 17.92
N ARG A 88 -1.24 -0.66 18.90
CA ARG A 88 -2.27 -1.09 19.86
C ARG A 88 -3.61 -1.48 19.22
N GLN A 89 -3.82 -1.16 17.95
CA GLN A 89 -5.00 -1.55 17.18
C GLN A 89 -4.90 -2.99 16.65
N LEU A 90 -3.71 -3.60 16.67
CA LEU A 90 -3.44 -4.93 16.15
C LEU A 90 -4.42 -5.97 16.73
N GLY A 91 -5.04 -6.75 15.85
CA GLY A 91 -5.95 -7.84 16.25
C GLY A 91 -7.34 -7.40 16.72
N ARG A 92 -7.64 -6.09 16.75
CA ARG A 92 -9.01 -5.62 16.99
C ARG A 92 -9.93 -6.07 15.84
N LYS A 93 -11.09 -6.60 16.21
CA LYS A 93 -12.06 -7.20 15.28
C LYS A 93 -13.15 -6.23 14.84
N ASP A 94 -13.36 -5.15 15.59
CA ASP A 94 -14.49 -4.23 15.41
C ASP A 94 -14.21 -3.09 14.41
N ALA A 95 -13.04 -3.09 13.77
CA ALA A 95 -12.71 -2.05 12.79
C ALA A 95 -13.37 -2.37 11.45
N ASP A 96 -14.38 -1.56 11.09
CA ASP A 96 -15.03 -1.61 9.78
C ASP A 96 -14.18 -0.87 8.72
N PHE A 97 -12.94 -1.34 8.58
CA PHE A 97 -11.93 -0.72 7.73
C PHE A 97 -12.38 -0.60 6.28
N LEU A 98 -13.02 -1.63 5.73
CA LEU A 98 -13.44 -1.63 4.32
C LEU A 98 -14.54 -0.60 4.05
N ARG A 99 -15.51 -0.44 4.96
CA ARG A 99 -16.52 0.62 4.83
C ARG A 99 -15.88 2.00 4.90
N VAL A 100 -14.97 2.22 5.86
CA VAL A 100 -14.30 3.52 6.03
C VAL A 100 -13.39 3.84 4.84
N ALA A 101 -12.58 2.88 4.39
CA ALA A 101 -11.72 3.03 3.23
C ALA A 101 -12.52 3.22 1.93
N GLY A 102 -13.62 2.48 1.75
CA GLY A 102 -14.54 2.65 0.62
C GLY A 102 -15.20 4.03 0.61
N SER A 103 -15.64 4.49 1.78
CA SER A 103 -16.19 5.85 1.96
C SER A 103 -15.17 6.92 1.60
N LEU A 104 -13.93 6.80 2.07
CA LEU A 104 -12.83 7.73 1.72
C LEU A 104 -12.60 7.84 0.21
N ILE A 105 -12.67 6.72 -0.51
CA ILE A 105 -12.51 6.68 -1.96
C ILE A 105 -13.73 7.27 -2.66
N ALA A 106 -14.95 6.94 -2.21
CA ALA A 106 -16.20 7.37 -2.83
C ALA A 106 -16.48 8.87 -2.63
N HIS A 107 -16.19 9.41 -1.44
CA HIS A 107 -16.56 10.78 -1.07
C HIS A 107 -15.51 11.83 -1.42
N GLY A 108 -14.40 11.45 -2.07
CA GLY A 108 -13.48 12.45 -2.60
C GLY A 108 -12.74 13.26 -1.52
N THR A 109 -12.64 12.77 -0.27
CA THR A 109 -11.75 13.30 0.81
C THR A 109 -10.25 13.12 0.46
N ILE A 110 -9.99 12.98 -0.83
CA ILE A 110 -8.82 12.58 -1.57
C ILE A 110 -7.86 13.75 -1.76
N GLN A 111 -8.35 15.00 -1.78
CA GLN A 111 -7.54 16.18 -2.16
C GLN A 111 -6.29 16.35 -1.28
N GLU A 112 -6.39 16.12 0.03
CA GLU A 112 -5.22 16.18 0.92
C GLU A 112 -4.31 14.96 0.77
N MET A 113 -4.88 13.77 0.51
CA MET A 113 -4.10 12.54 0.32
C MET A 113 -3.31 12.55 -0.99
N VAL A 114 -3.82 13.26 -2.01
CA VAL A 114 -3.20 13.41 -3.32
C VAL A 114 -2.37 14.69 -3.45
N SER A 115 -2.22 15.44 -2.35
CA SER A 115 -1.27 16.54 -2.30
C SER A 115 0.15 16.03 -2.51
N SER A 116 0.94 16.83 -3.22
CA SER A 116 2.32 16.45 -3.52
C SER A 116 3.12 16.30 -2.23
N ILE A 117 3.78 15.16 -2.09
CA ILE A 117 4.73 14.92 -1.00
C ILE A 117 6.13 15.43 -1.34
N ILE A 118 6.37 15.82 -2.61
CA ILE A 118 7.61 16.43 -3.11
C ILE A 118 7.40 17.95 -3.24
N PRO A 119 8.07 18.79 -2.43
CA PRO A 119 7.92 20.24 -2.49
C PRO A 119 8.18 20.80 -3.90
N GLY A 120 7.30 21.70 -4.36
CA GLY A 120 7.43 22.37 -5.66
C GLY A 120 7.04 21.54 -6.88
N LEU A 121 6.59 20.29 -6.70
CA LEU A 121 6.14 19.43 -7.79
C LEU A 121 4.62 19.22 -7.73
N THR A 122 3.92 19.35 -8.86
CA THR A 122 2.48 19.10 -8.94
C THR A 122 2.19 17.62 -9.23
N VAL A 123 1.19 17.06 -8.56
CA VAL A 123 0.67 15.72 -8.86
C VAL A 123 -0.35 15.84 -10.01
N GLU A 124 -0.05 15.23 -11.14
CA GLU A 124 -0.92 15.18 -12.33
C GLU A 124 -1.67 13.86 -12.44
N HIS A 125 -1.19 12.83 -11.74
CA HIS A 125 -1.81 11.51 -11.72
C HIS A 125 -1.76 10.97 -10.31
N SER A 126 -2.92 10.61 -9.78
CA SER A 126 -3.02 9.98 -8.47
C SER A 126 -3.88 8.73 -8.53
N GLN A 127 -3.51 7.74 -7.73
CA GLN A 127 -4.29 6.53 -7.56
C GLN A 127 -4.34 6.15 -6.08
N ILE A 128 -5.55 6.02 -5.54
CA ILE A 128 -5.78 5.50 -4.19
C ILE A 128 -6.19 4.04 -4.32
N ASN A 129 -5.59 3.21 -3.47
CA ASN A 129 -5.78 1.78 -3.44
C ASN A 129 -6.07 1.35 -2.01
N ILE A 130 -6.82 0.26 -1.86
CA ILE A 130 -6.91 -0.47 -0.59
C ILE A 130 -5.82 -1.55 -0.61
N LEU A 131 -5.03 -1.65 0.45
CA LEU A 131 -3.99 -2.67 0.59
C LEU A 131 -4.66 -4.03 0.84
N GLY A 132 -4.74 -4.84 -0.21
CA GLY A 132 -5.40 -6.14 -0.19
C GLY A 132 -4.57 -7.27 0.43
N THR A 133 -4.34 -7.21 1.74
CA THR A 133 -3.83 -8.35 2.51
C THR A 133 -4.80 -9.54 2.46
N ARG A 134 -4.40 -10.72 2.94
CA ARG A 134 -5.29 -11.90 2.98
C ARG A 134 -6.57 -11.63 3.75
N ARG A 135 -6.47 -10.97 4.92
CA ARG A 135 -7.62 -10.63 5.77
C ARG A 135 -8.55 -9.62 5.07
N VAL A 136 -7.98 -8.56 4.51
CA VAL A 136 -8.77 -7.52 3.82
C VAL A 136 -9.48 -8.09 2.59
N ARG A 137 -8.82 -8.97 1.82
CA ARG A 137 -9.43 -9.63 0.67
C ARG A 137 -10.58 -10.55 1.07
N ALA A 138 -10.37 -11.39 2.08
CA ALA A 138 -11.43 -12.26 2.60
C ALA A 138 -12.63 -11.46 3.13
N ALA A 139 -12.38 -10.33 3.81
CA ALA A 139 -13.43 -9.44 4.27
C ALA A 139 -14.18 -8.76 3.10
N ALA A 140 -13.46 -8.35 2.05
CA ALA A 140 -14.07 -7.75 0.86
C ALA A 140 -14.95 -8.77 0.12
N GLU A 141 -14.48 -10.00 -0.05
CA GLU A 141 -15.26 -11.11 -0.63
C GLU A 141 -16.53 -11.40 0.18
N ALA A 142 -16.42 -11.43 1.51
CA ALA A 142 -17.57 -11.65 2.41
C ALA A 142 -18.64 -10.56 2.32
N LEU A 143 -18.26 -9.32 1.98
CA LEU A 143 -19.17 -8.19 1.77
C LEU A 143 -19.77 -8.16 0.36
N GLY A 144 -19.54 -9.19 -0.46
CA GLY A 144 -19.98 -9.22 -1.86
C GLY A 144 -19.16 -8.28 -2.76
N GLY A 145 -18.03 -7.78 -2.27
CA GLY A 145 -17.07 -7.02 -3.06
C GLY A 145 -16.51 -7.92 -4.16
N MET A 146 -16.73 -7.55 -5.41
CA MET A 146 -16.09 -8.24 -6.52
C MET A 146 -14.63 -7.82 -6.55
N LEU A 147 -13.72 -8.77 -6.29
CA LEU A 147 -12.33 -8.63 -6.70
C LEU A 147 -12.33 -8.57 -8.23
N VAL A 148 -12.42 -7.35 -8.77
CA VAL A 148 -12.11 -7.11 -10.16
C VAL A 148 -10.60 -7.30 -10.27
N ARG A 149 -10.17 -8.53 -10.53
CA ARG A 149 -8.94 -8.70 -11.30
C ARG A 149 -9.20 -7.91 -12.57
N LYS A 150 -8.45 -6.82 -12.76
CA LYS A 150 -8.28 -6.31 -14.10
C LYS A 150 -7.70 -7.50 -14.86
N SER A 151 -8.51 -8.15 -15.69
CA SER A 151 -8.05 -9.22 -16.59
C SER A 151 -6.80 -8.70 -17.29
N SER A 152 -5.71 -9.45 -17.37
CA SER A 152 -5.66 -10.78 -17.98
C SER A 152 -5.80 -11.99 -17.04
N ASP A 153 -6.69 -12.90 -17.42
CA ASP A 153 -6.61 -14.29 -17.04
C ASP A 153 -5.32 -14.90 -17.64
N VAL A 154 -4.40 -15.38 -16.80
CA VAL A 154 -3.90 -16.77 -16.76
C VAL A 154 -3.10 -16.94 -15.46
N ALA A 155 -3.29 -18.10 -14.83
CA ALA A 155 -2.65 -18.56 -13.62
C ALA A 155 -1.11 -18.42 -13.58
N THR A 156 -0.61 -18.33 -12.34
CA THR A 156 0.70 -18.78 -11.82
C THR A 156 1.50 -17.63 -11.19
N PHE A 157 1.42 -17.48 -9.87
CA PHE A 157 2.55 -17.08 -9.01
C PHE A 157 2.21 -17.39 -7.55
N ALA A 158 1.96 -18.67 -7.26
CA ALA A 158 1.81 -19.19 -5.89
C ALA A 158 2.95 -20.13 -5.48
N ALA A 159 4.05 -20.24 -6.25
CA ALA A 159 5.01 -21.33 -6.01
C ALA A 159 6.51 -20.99 -5.92
N SER A 160 6.98 -19.74 -6.15
CA SER A 160 8.42 -19.52 -6.37
C SER A 160 9.19 -18.61 -5.40
N LEU A 161 8.72 -18.41 -4.16
CA LEU A 161 9.54 -17.75 -3.11
C LEU A 161 9.92 -18.66 -1.93
N MET A 162 9.77 -19.98 -2.09
CA MET A 162 10.31 -21.00 -1.19
C MET A 162 11.25 -21.92 -1.96
N SER A 163 12.44 -21.42 -2.29
CA SER A 163 13.62 -22.28 -2.42
C SER A 163 14.75 -21.59 -1.67
N ALA A 164 14.88 -21.94 -0.39
CA ALA A 164 16.11 -21.74 0.33
C ALA A 164 17.21 -22.58 -0.37
N PRO A 165 18.43 -22.06 -0.58
CA PRO A 165 19.54 -22.91 -0.90
C PRO A 165 19.83 -23.77 0.33
N SER A 166 19.57 -25.07 0.22
CA SER A 166 20.18 -26.05 1.11
C SER A 166 21.65 -26.15 0.70
N THR A 167 22.51 -25.53 1.49
CA THR A 167 23.96 -25.76 1.39
C THR A 167 24.23 -27.16 1.92
N VAL A 168 24.75 -27.99 1.03
CA VAL A 168 25.37 -29.28 1.29
C VAL A 168 26.61 -29.09 2.18
N GLN A 169 26.70 -29.87 3.25
CA GLN A 169 27.96 -30.37 3.80
C GLN A 169 27.82 -31.87 4.00
#